data_AF-A0A963WFW3-F1
#
_entry.id   AF-A0A963WFW3-F1
#
_cell.length_a   1.000
_cell.length_b   1.000
_cell.length_c   1.000
_cell.angle_alpha   90.00
_cell.angle_beta   90.00
_cell.angle_gamma   90.00
#
_symmetry.space_group_name_H-M   'P 1'
#
loop_
_entity.id
_entity.type
_entity.pdbx_description
1 polymer ?
#
loop_
_entity_poly.entity_id
_entity_poly.type
_entity_poly.pdbx_seq_one_letter_code
_entity_poly.pdbx_strand_id
1 'polypeptide(L)'
;MRNTPHPSRRAAIVALALVPLLSACGSTAPVKSANAATTSRPPVRQPVSGPPPAAKVHMMPGLEGVIGANVNDLTRQFGTPRLDVWEGDARKLQFSGTACILDIYLYPSARGREPQATYVDARRASDGMDVDRADCVSALRRR
;
A
#
# COMPACT_ATOMS: atom_id res chain seq x y z
N MET A 1 -5.32 29.66 -68.51
CA MET A 1 -6.08 28.40 -68.41
C MET A 1 -5.38 27.54 -67.37
N ARG A 2 -5.92 27.42 -66.14
CA ARG A 2 -6.62 26.22 -65.58
C ARG A 2 -5.75 24.95 -65.65
N ASN A 3 -5.51 24.15 -64.61
CA ASN A 3 -6.13 23.93 -63.30
C ASN A 3 -5.13 23.20 -62.39
N THR A 4 -5.16 23.47 -61.08
CA THR A 4 -4.56 22.65 -60.01
C THR A 4 -5.41 21.39 -59.76
N PRO A 5 -4.85 20.17 -59.75
CA PRO A 5 -5.58 18.98 -59.31
C PRO A 5 -5.51 18.79 -57.78
N HIS A 6 -6.69 18.75 -57.17
CA HIS A 6 -6.95 18.33 -55.78
C HIS A 6 -6.74 16.81 -55.64
N PRO A 7 -6.00 16.31 -54.64
CA PRO A 7 -6.02 14.90 -54.30
C PRO A 7 -7.35 14.50 -53.61
N SER A 8 -8.11 13.71 -54.37
CA SER A 8 -9.06 12.65 -54.00
C SER A 8 -9.56 12.58 -52.55
N ARG A 9 -10.83 12.98 -52.38
CA ARG A 9 -11.74 12.84 -51.21
C ARG A 9 -11.95 11.42 -50.64
N ARG A 10 -11.15 10.42 -51.01
CA ARG A 10 -11.38 9.00 -50.65
C ARG A 10 -10.59 8.50 -49.45
N ALA A 11 -9.51 9.17 -49.04
CA ALA A 11 -8.65 8.68 -47.96
C ALA A 11 -9.13 9.10 -46.54
N ALA A 12 -9.99 10.11 -46.43
CA ALA A 12 -10.43 10.65 -45.13
C ALA A 12 -11.54 9.84 -44.43
N ILE A 13 -12.09 8.80 -45.07
CA ILE A 13 -13.28 8.09 -44.56
C ILE A 13 -12.93 6.89 -43.66
N VAL A 14 -11.68 6.42 -43.66
CA VAL A 14 -11.30 5.22 -42.88
C VAL A 14 -10.96 5.55 -41.41
N ALA A 15 -10.80 6.83 -41.06
CA ALA A 15 -10.38 7.26 -39.71
C ALA A 15 -11.53 7.41 -38.68
N LEU A 16 -12.79 7.07 -39.03
CA LEU A 16 -13.95 7.40 -38.20
C LEU A 16 -14.85 6.20 -37.88
N ALA A 17 -14.28 5.02 -37.58
CA ALA A 17 -15.08 3.80 -37.38
C ALA A 17 -14.64 2.89 -36.22
N LEU A 18 -14.01 3.42 -35.16
CA LEU A 18 -13.67 2.59 -33.98
C LEU A 18 -13.91 3.24 -32.61
N VAL A 19 -14.74 4.29 -32.54
CA VAL A 19 -15.02 5.02 -31.28
C VAL A 19 -16.31 4.64 -30.53
N PRO A 20 -17.31 3.86 -31.02
CA PRO A 20 -18.52 3.63 -30.23
C PRO A 20 -18.63 2.22 -29.64
N LEU A 21 -17.61 1.70 -28.94
CA LEU A 21 -17.69 0.39 -28.27
C LEU A 21 -17.64 0.44 -26.73
N LEU A 22 -17.72 1.61 -26.11
CA LEU A 22 -17.83 1.77 -24.64
C LEU A 22 -19.20 2.28 -24.18
N SER A 23 -20.30 1.70 -24.66
CA SER A 23 -21.62 2.01 -24.11
C SER A 23 -22.53 0.78 -24.11
N ALA A 24 -22.27 -0.16 -23.20
CA ALA A 24 -23.24 -1.20 -22.84
C ALA A 24 -22.82 -1.95 -21.56
N CYS A 25 -23.21 -1.46 -20.39
CA CYS A 25 -23.71 -2.33 -19.30
C CYS A 25 -24.45 -1.48 -18.26
N GLY A 26 -25.70 -1.14 -18.58
CA GLY A 26 -26.63 -0.45 -17.68
C GLY A 26 -28.00 -1.10 -17.77
N SER A 27 -28.07 -2.38 -17.41
CA SER A 27 -29.34 -3.12 -17.37
C SER A 27 -30.09 -2.75 -16.09
N THR A 28 -31.01 -1.78 -16.19
CA THR A 28 -31.98 -1.46 -15.14
C THR A 28 -33.14 -2.45 -15.19
N ALA A 29 -32.99 -3.59 -14.53
CA ALA A 29 -34.13 -4.47 -14.24
C ALA A 29 -34.94 -3.88 -13.06
N PRO A 30 -36.29 -3.90 -13.10
CA PRO A 30 -37.09 -3.57 -11.94
C PRO A 30 -36.91 -4.66 -10.88
N VAL A 31 -36.28 -4.29 -9.75
CA VAL A 31 -36.12 -5.18 -8.61
C VAL A 31 -37.48 -5.32 -7.92
N LYS A 32 -38.07 -6.53 -7.95
CA LYS A 32 -39.20 -6.86 -7.07
C LYS A 32 -38.72 -6.71 -5.62
N SER A 33 -39.32 -5.79 -4.87
CA SER A 33 -39.14 -5.72 -3.41
C SER A 33 -39.55 -7.04 -2.80
N ALA A 34 -38.58 -7.85 -2.41
CA ALA A 34 -38.81 -8.99 -1.55
C ALA A 34 -39.12 -8.46 -0.15
N ASN A 35 -40.26 -8.87 0.39
CA ASN A 35 -40.68 -8.61 1.76
C ASN A 35 -39.54 -8.87 2.75
N ALA A 36 -39.49 -8.02 3.77
CA ALA A 36 -38.59 -8.02 4.92
C ALA A 36 -38.09 -9.42 5.32
N ALA A 37 -36.92 -9.81 4.79
CA ALA A 37 -36.06 -10.77 5.46
C ALA A 37 -35.43 -10.03 6.63
N THR A 38 -35.66 -10.52 7.85
CA THR A 38 -34.96 -10.07 9.05
C THR A 38 -33.47 -10.27 8.82
N THR A 39 -32.78 -9.19 8.42
CA THR A 39 -31.33 -9.16 8.31
C THR A 39 -30.77 -9.53 9.68
N SER A 40 -30.29 -10.76 9.85
CA SER A 40 -29.47 -11.10 11.01
C SER A 40 -28.20 -10.26 10.86
N ARG A 41 -28.16 -9.12 11.56
CA ARG A 41 -27.01 -8.24 11.56
C ARG A 41 -25.82 -9.10 11.98
N PRO A 42 -24.74 -9.20 11.18
CA PRO A 42 -23.55 -9.92 11.63
C PRO A 42 -23.15 -9.33 12.99
N PRO A 43 -22.81 -10.19 13.97
CA PRO A 43 -22.47 -9.71 15.30
C PRO A 43 -21.37 -8.66 15.17
N VAL A 44 -21.66 -7.46 15.66
CA VAL A 44 -20.68 -6.38 15.74
C VAL A 44 -19.55 -6.91 16.60
N ARG A 45 -18.34 -7.03 16.03
CA ARG A 45 -17.14 -7.43 16.76
C ARG A 45 -16.98 -6.44 17.91
N GLN A 46 -17.20 -6.91 19.14
CA GLN A 46 -17.01 -6.05 20.31
C GLN A 46 -15.54 -5.67 20.40
N PRO A 47 -15.20 -4.40 20.69
CA PRO A 47 -13.82 -4.01 20.96
C PRO A 47 -13.29 -4.88 22.09
N VAL A 48 -12.16 -5.56 21.86
CA VAL A 48 -11.52 -6.37 22.90
C VAL A 48 -10.92 -5.40 23.92
N SER A 49 -11.56 -5.30 25.08
CA SER A 49 -11.13 -4.47 26.23
C SER A 49 -9.98 -5.14 27.00
N GLY A 50 -8.90 -5.51 26.31
CA GLY A 50 -7.70 -6.09 26.92
C GLY A 50 -6.47 -5.21 26.63
N PRO A 51 -5.44 -5.22 27.48
CA PRO A 51 -4.14 -4.72 27.06
C PRO A 51 -3.71 -5.45 25.78
N PRO A 52 -3.15 -4.76 24.78
CA PRO A 52 -2.61 -5.43 23.60
C PRO A 52 -1.57 -6.46 24.06
N PRO A 53 -1.51 -7.63 23.39
CA PRO A 53 -0.51 -8.64 23.70
C PRO A 53 0.89 -8.05 23.56
N ALA A 54 1.82 -8.48 24.41
CA ALA A 54 3.21 -8.04 24.34
C ALA A 54 3.78 -8.30 22.94
N ALA A 55 4.43 -7.29 22.36
CA ALA A 55 4.99 -7.40 21.03
C ALA A 55 6.07 -8.49 20.99
N LYS A 56 5.96 -9.41 20.03
CA LYS A 56 6.97 -10.42 19.79
C LYS A 56 8.05 -9.81 18.90
N VAL A 57 9.28 -9.86 19.38
CA VAL A 57 10.44 -9.37 18.65
C VAL A 57 10.86 -10.43 17.63
N HIS A 58 10.74 -10.12 16.34
CA HIS A 58 11.17 -11.02 15.28
C HIS A 58 12.65 -10.78 14.98
N MET A 59 13.51 -11.50 15.71
CA MET A 59 14.95 -11.49 15.47
C MET A 59 15.26 -12.33 14.23
N MET A 60 15.85 -11.72 13.22
CA MET A 60 16.41 -12.39 12.03
C MET A 60 17.82 -11.87 11.81
N PRO A 61 18.76 -12.72 11.34
CA PRO A 61 20.08 -12.26 10.93
C PRO A 61 19.97 -11.15 9.89
N GLY A 62 20.82 -10.12 9.99
CA GLY A 62 20.83 -8.98 9.06
C GLY A 62 19.87 -7.85 9.42
N LEU A 63 19.08 -7.97 10.49
CA LEU A 63 18.24 -6.90 11.05
C LEU A 63 18.86 -6.24 12.29
N GLU A 64 20.16 -6.48 12.54
CA GLU A 64 20.87 -5.92 13.67
C GLU A 64 20.87 -4.38 13.58
N GLY A 65 20.50 -3.73 14.68
CA GLY A 65 20.36 -2.28 14.75
C GLY A 65 19.05 -1.73 14.17
N VAL A 66 18.20 -2.56 13.57
CA VAL A 66 16.84 -2.18 13.18
C VAL A 66 15.85 -2.59 14.25
N ILE A 67 15.83 -3.86 14.62
CA ILE A 67 14.96 -4.36 15.68
C ILE A 67 15.42 -3.79 17.03
N GLY A 68 14.47 -3.26 17.81
CA GLY A 68 14.70 -2.53 19.06
C GLY A 68 15.00 -1.04 18.87
N ALA A 69 15.24 -0.58 17.64
CA ALA A 69 15.53 0.83 17.38
C ALA A 69 14.27 1.71 17.52
N ASN A 70 14.46 2.94 18.01
CA ASN A 70 13.40 3.95 18.02
C ASN A 70 13.39 4.76 16.71
N VAL A 71 12.43 5.67 16.57
CA VAL A 71 12.27 6.50 15.35
C VAL A 71 13.52 7.33 15.03
N ASN A 72 14.19 7.90 16.03
CA ASN A 72 15.38 8.71 15.82
C ASN A 72 16.54 7.87 15.30
N ASP A 73 16.72 6.66 15.84
CA ASP A 73 17.76 5.72 15.39
C ASP A 73 17.51 5.29 13.94
N LEU A 74 16.27 4.95 13.60
CA LEU A 74 15.86 4.56 12.25
C LEU A 74 16.00 5.73 11.27
N THR A 75 15.67 6.95 11.71
CA THR A 75 15.82 8.16 10.88
C THR A 75 17.29 8.46 10.60
N ARG A 76 18.19 8.22 11.54
CA ARG A 76 19.64 8.35 11.28
C ARG A 76 20.13 7.31 10.28
N GLN A 77 19.62 6.07 10.35
CA GLN A 77 20.05 4.97 9.48
C GLN A 77 19.52 5.09 8.05
N PHE A 78 18.24 5.41 7.88
CA PHE A 78 17.54 5.34 6.59
C PHE A 78 17.14 6.72 6.06
N GLY A 79 17.04 7.72 6.95
CA GLY A 79 16.61 9.07 6.62
C GLY A 79 15.22 9.43 7.07
N THR A 80 14.66 10.50 6.52
CA THR A 80 13.25 10.84 6.75
C THR A 80 12.35 9.76 6.13
N PRO A 81 11.45 9.14 6.91
CA PRO A 81 10.50 8.18 6.36
C PRO A 81 9.54 8.86 5.40
N ARG A 82 9.12 8.15 4.35
CA ARG A 82 8.08 8.64 3.42
C ARG A 82 6.67 8.53 4.00
N LEU A 83 6.47 7.65 4.97
CA LEU A 83 5.22 7.47 5.72
C LEU A 83 5.58 7.30 7.19
N ASP A 84 4.88 8.03 8.04
CA ASP A 84 4.97 7.92 9.49
C ASP A 84 3.55 8.08 10.04
N VAL A 85 2.95 6.97 10.45
CA VAL A 85 1.53 6.92 10.88
C VAL A 85 1.37 6.13 12.16
N TRP A 86 0.39 6.55 12.97
CA TRP A 86 -0.02 5.85 14.17
C TRP A 86 -1.26 4.99 13.90
N GLU A 87 -1.21 3.75 14.35
CA GLU A 87 -2.28 2.76 14.26
C GLU A 87 -2.54 2.20 15.67
N GLY A 88 -3.39 2.87 16.44
CA GLY A 88 -3.55 2.57 17.86
C GLY A 88 -2.32 2.97 18.67
N ASP A 89 -1.71 2.02 19.37
CA ASP A 89 -0.43 2.20 20.07
C ASP A 89 0.79 1.82 19.20
N ALA A 90 0.55 1.31 17.99
CA ALA A 90 1.60 1.02 17.02
C ALA A 90 1.97 2.27 16.21
N ARG A 91 3.23 2.38 15.82
CA ARG A 91 3.72 3.38 14.87
C ARG A 91 4.35 2.68 13.69
N LYS A 92 3.92 3.04 12.49
CA LYS A 92 4.44 2.48 11.24
C LYS A 92 5.29 3.53 10.52
N LEU A 93 6.54 3.18 10.25
CA LEU A 93 7.42 3.95 9.38
C LEU A 93 7.58 3.24 8.05
N GLN A 94 7.62 3.98 6.95
CA GLN A 94 7.98 3.46 5.64
C GLN A 94 9.18 4.20 5.07
N PHE A 95 10.13 3.43 4.56
CA PHE A 95 11.26 3.91 3.78
C PHE A 95 11.20 3.32 2.39
N SER A 96 11.71 4.04 1.40
CA SER A 96 11.72 3.57 0.01
C SER A 96 13.03 3.95 -0.65
N GLY A 97 13.55 3.03 -1.46
CA GLY A 97 14.66 3.26 -2.36
C GLY A 97 14.39 2.57 -3.70
N THR A 98 15.38 2.60 -4.58
CA THR A 98 15.29 1.94 -5.89
C THR A 98 15.15 0.42 -5.77
N ALA A 99 15.79 -0.19 -4.76
CA ALA A 99 15.79 -1.62 -4.56
C ALA A 99 14.48 -2.17 -3.96
N CYS A 100 13.90 -1.47 -2.98
CA CYS A 100 12.78 -1.98 -2.19
C CYS A 100 12.05 -0.87 -1.40
N ILE A 101 10.89 -1.24 -0.87
CA ILE A 101 10.15 -0.52 0.17
C ILE A 101 10.31 -1.31 1.48
N LEU A 102 10.64 -0.61 2.55
CA LEU A 102 10.82 -1.15 3.90
C LEU A 102 9.78 -0.54 4.83
N ASP A 103 8.88 -1.36 5.36
CA ASP A 103 7.99 -0.99 6.45
C ASP A 103 8.58 -1.45 7.78
N ILE A 104 8.64 -0.55 8.76
CA ILE A 104 9.09 -0.86 10.12
C ILE A 104 7.94 -0.57 11.08
N TYR A 105 7.58 -1.58 11.87
CA TYR A 105 6.48 -1.51 12.82
C TYR A 105 7.05 -1.40 14.23
N LEU A 106 6.73 -0.29 14.89
CA LEU A 106 7.19 0.02 16.22
C LEU A 106 6.04 -0.15 17.21
N TYR A 107 6.32 -0.84 18.30
CA TYR A 107 5.38 -1.04 19.40
C TYR A 107 6.02 -0.61 20.73
N PRO A 108 5.24 -0.06 21.66
CA PRO A 108 5.74 0.27 22.98
C PRO A 108 5.94 -1.01 23.80
N SER A 109 7.05 -1.09 24.54
CA SER A 109 7.32 -2.25 25.41
C SER A 109 6.36 -2.34 26.60
N ALA A 110 5.76 -1.21 26.98
CA ALA A 110 4.68 -1.08 27.95
C ALA A 110 3.89 0.21 27.65
N ARG A 111 2.66 0.32 28.16
CA ARG A 111 1.81 1.51 27.93
C ARG A 111 2.55 2.81 28.25
N GLY A 112 2.50 3.76 27.32
CA GLY A 112 3.13 5.08 27.45
C GLY A 112 4.66 5.11 27.28
N ARG A 113 5.29 3.97 26.97
CA ARG A 113 6.72 3.93 26.63
C ARG A 113 6.94 4.28 25.16
N GLU A 114 8.15 4.75 24.86
CA GLU A 114 8.57 5.01 23.48
C GLU A 114 8.47 3.73 22.63
N PRO A 115 7.80 3.76 21.47
CA PRO A 115 7.75 2.62 20.56
C PRO A 115 9.12 2.26 20.00
N GLN A 116 9.40 0.97 19.92
CA GLN A 116 10.61 0.41 19.33
C GLN A 116 10.24 -0.60 18.25
N ALA A 117 11.08 -0.70 17.22
CA ALA A 117 10.84 -1.62 16.12
C ALA A 117 10.80 -3.07 16.60
N THR A 118 9.70 -3.77 16.34
CA THR A 118 9.56 -5.19 16.70
C THR A 118 9.40 -6.09 15.48
N TYR A 119 9.05 -5.50 14.33
CA TYR A 119 8.85 -6.20 13.08
C TYR A 119 9.20 -5.32 11.88
N VAL A 120 9.63 -5.98 10.81
CA VAL A 120 10.01 -5.37 9.55
C VAL A 120 9.38 -6.17 8.41
N ASP A 121 8.84 -5.47 7.44
CA ASP A 121 8.40 -6.01 6.16
C ASP A 121 9.16 -5.36 5.01
N ALA A 122 9.46 -6.13 3.97
CA ALA A 122 10.25 -5.67 2.83
C ALA A 122 9.64 -6.18 1.53
N ARG A 123 9.37 -5.25 0.61
CA ARG A 123 8.74 -5.56 -0.68
C ARG A 123 9.36 -4.80 -1.83
N ARG A 124 9.26 -5.35 -3.03
CA ARG A 124 9.67 -4.68 -4.26
C ARG A 124 8.66 -3.58 -4.60
N ALA A 125 9.18 -2.40 -4.98
CA ALA A 125 8.33 -1.25 -5.25
C ALA A 125 7.42 -1.42 -6.49
N SER A 126 7.80 -2.29 -7.44
CA SER A 126 7.11 -2.42 -8.73
C SER A 126 5.86 -3.30 -8.68
N ASP A 127 5.91 -4.41 -7.95
CA ASP A 127 4.87 -5.45 -7.94
C ASP A 127 4.40 -5.83 -6.52
N GLY A 128 5.02 -5.25 -5.49
CA GLY A 128 4.68 -5.52 -4.10
C GLY A 128 5.08 -6.90 -3.60
N MET A 129 5.85 -7.67 -4.37
CA MET A 129 6.32 -8.99 -3.93
C MET A 129 7.32 -8.86 -2.79
N ASP A 130 7.24 -9.80 -1.85
CA ASP A 130 8.20 -9.91 -0.75
C ASP A 130 9.63 -10.03 -1.30
N VAL A 131 10.55 -9.33 -0.64
CA VAL A 131 11.99 -9.44 -0.86
C VAL A 131 12.69 -9.77 0.45
N ASP A 132 13.95 -10.18 0.36
CA ASP A 132 14.72 -10.41 1.58
C ASP A 132 14.86 -9.10 2.40
N ARG A 133 14.60 -9.23 3.71
CA ARG A 133 14.54 -8.08 4.62
C ARG A 133 15.92 -7.52 4.91
N ALA A 134 16.94 -8.38 5.06
CA ALA A 134 18.30 -7.96 5.33
C ALA A 134 18.90 -7.26 4.10
N ASP A 135 18.65 -7.79 2.90
CA ASP A 135 19.04 -7.16 1.64
C ASP A 135 18.40 -5.76 1.52
N CYS A 136 17.11 -5.65 1.80
CA CYS A 136 16.42 -4.36 1.75
C CYS A 136 16.96 -3.36 2.77
N VAL A 137 17.19 -3.79 4.02
CA VAL A 137 17.81 -2.96 5.06
C VAL A 137 19.18 -2.46 4.61
N SER A 138 20.04 -3.34 4.10
CA SER A 138 21.38 -2.96 3.64
C SER A 138 21.34 -1.98 2.47
N ALA A 139 20.40 -2.15 1.54
CA ALA A 139 20.24 -1.28 0.38
C ALA A 139 19.74 0.12 0.73
N LEU A 140 18.97 0.27 1.81
CA LEU A 140 18.41 1.55 2.24
C LEU A 140 19.29 2.32 3.23
N ARG A 141 20.31 1.68 3.84
CA ARG A 141 21.21 2.35 4.77
C ARG A 141 21.93 3.51 4.09
N ARG A 142 21.91 4.66 4.74
CA ARG A 142 22.70 5.83 4.34
C ARG A 142 24.19 5.54 4.58
N ARG A 143 25.02 6.04 3.67
CA ARG A 143 26.48 6.05 3.82
C ARG A 143 26.93 7.25 4.66
#